data_AF-A0A4Y9SBS0-F1
#
_entry.id   AF-A0A4Y9SBS0-F1
#
_cell.length_a   1.000
_cell.length_b   1.000
_cell.length_c   1.000
_cell.angle_alpha   90.00
_cell.angle_beta   90.00
_cell.angle_gamma   90.00
#
_symmetry.space_group_name_H-M   'P 1'
#
loop_
_entity.id
_entity.type
_entity.pdbx_description
1 polymer ?
#
loop_
_entity_poly.entity_id
_entity_poly.type
_entity_poly.pdbx_seq_one_letter_code
_entity_poly.pdbx_strand_id
1 'polypeptide(L)'
;MKAAIIILSDPKAGEEALGRMFNGLAAAYDFKQKGTEVGIYFEGTGTRWPGALADKAHPIHALYKAVEDKVVGVSCGCADVFGAREEVEKAGFDLITDNSVPGTSGLPSIAQIVADGYTVFNF
;
A
#
# COMPACT_ATOMS: atom_id res chain seq x y z
N MET A 1 -1.62 -1.24 -20.28
CA MET A 1 -2.07 -0.45 -19.11
C MET A 1 -1.21 -0.87 -17.94
N LYS A 2 -0.87 0.05 -17.03
CA LYS A 2 -0.28 -0.27 -15.73
C LYS A 2 -1.21 0.23 -14.62
N ALA A 3 -1.22 -0.42 -13.46
CA ALA A 3 -2.14 -0.08 -12.38
C ALA A 3 -1.38 0.22 -11.08
N ALA A 4 -1.70 1.33 -10.42
CA ALA A 4 -1.18 1.65 -9.10
C ALA A 4 -2.35 1.59 -8.11
N ILE A 5 -2.28 0.69 -7.15
CA ILE A 5 -3.26 0.55 -6.09
C ILE A 5 -2.74 1.31 -4.87
N ILE A 6 -3.44 2.36 -4.48
CA ILE A 6 -3.12 3.14 -3.28
C ILE A 6 -4.12 2.77 -2.19
N ILE A 7 -3.61 2.28 -1.07
CA ILE A 7 -4.40 1.97 0.12
C ILE A 7 -4.23 3.09 1.13
N LEU A 8 -5.34 3.75 1.49
CA LEU A 8 -5.34 4.83 2.49
C LEU A 8 -6.02 4.44 3.81
N SER A 9 -6.87 3.41 3.79
CA SER A 9 -7.73 3.03 4.92
C SER A 9 -6.93 2.60 6.17
N ASP A 10 -7.42 2.92 7.35
CA ASP A 10 -6.80 2.52 8.63
C ASP A 10 -7.29 1.13 9.06
N PRO A 11 -6.42 0.14 9.35
CA PRO A 11 -6.86 -1.13 9.94
C PRO A 11 -7.65 -0.99 11.23
N LYS A 12 -7.58 0.16 11.92
CA LYS A 12 -8.30 0.46 13.16
C LYS A 12 -9.70 1.07 12.93
N ALA A 13 -10.10 1.36 11.68
CA ALA A 13 -11.33 2.07 11.36
C ALA A 13 -12.54 1.15 11.01
N GLY A 14 -12.52 -0.10 11.46
CA GLY A 14 -13.66 -1.02 11.36
C GLY A 14 -13.86 -1.67 10.00
N GLU A 15 -15.04 -2.24 9.76
CA GLU A 15 -15.33 -3.11 8.61
C GLU A 15 -15.23 -2.39 7.26
N GLU A 16 -15.55 -1.10 7.20
CA GLU A 16 -15.43 -0.31 5.96
C GLU A 16 -13.97 -0.20 5.51
N ALA A 17 -13.06 0.02 6.47
CA ALA A 17 -11.64 0.09 6.19
C ALA A 17 -11.04 -1.27 5.78
N LEU A 18 -11.51 -2.35 6.41
CA LEU A 18 -11.19 -3.72 5.97
C LEU A 18 -11.72 -3.98 4.55
N GLY A 19 -12.94 -3.51 4.25
CA GLY A 19 -13.55 -3.62 2.93
C GLY A 19 -12.73 -2.92 1.85
N ARG A 20 -12.26 -1.69 2.12
CA ARG A 20 -11.33 -0.96 1.23
C ARG A 20 -10.04 -1.73 1.00
N MET A 21 -9.41 -2.21 2.07
CA MET A 21 -8.17 -2.97 1.98
C MET A 21 -8.34 -4.26 1.18
N PHE A 22 -9.39 -5.02 1.48
CA PHE A 22 -9.74 -6.25 0.78
C PHE A 22 -9.95 -6.00 -0.72
N ASN A 23 -10.74 -4.99 -1.09
CA ASN A 23 -11.01 -4.70 -2.49
C ASN A 23 -9.77 -4.17 -3.23
N GLY A 24 -8.91 -3.39 -2.56
CA GLY A 24 -7.64 -2.95 -3.15
C GLY A 24 -6.70 -4.13 -3.44
N LEU A 25 -6.54 -5.07 -2.50
CA LEU A 25 -5.76 -6.29 -2.75
C LEU A 25 -6.40 -7.19 -3.80
N ALA A 26 -7.72 -7.29 -3.83
CA ALA A 26 -8.44 -8.07 -4.83
C ALA A 26 -8.25 -7.49 -6.24
N ALA A 27 -8.27 -6.16 -6.37
CA ALA A 27 -7.96 -5.48 -7.63
C ALA A 27 -6.50 -5.74 -8.06
N ALA A 28 -5.54 -5.65 -7.13
CA ALA A 28 -4.14 -5.99 -7.42
C ALA A 28 -3.99 -7.44 -7.88
N TYR A 29 -4.70 -8.36 -7.22
CA TYR A 29 -4.70 -9.77 -7.58
C TYR A 29 -5.25 -9.99 -9.00
N ASP A 30 -6.38 -9.37 -9.35
CA ASP A 30 -6.97 -9.46 -10.69
C ASP A 30 -6.01 -8.94 -11.78
N PHE A 31 -5.40 -7.76 -11.58
CA PHE A 31 -4.39 -7.24 -12.50
C PHE A 31 -3.20 -8.20 -12.66
N LYS A 32 -2.69 -8.74 -11.54
CA LYS A 32 -1.61 -9.73 -11.55
C LYS A 32 -1.99 -10.98 -12.35
N GLN A 33 -3.18 -11.54 -12.13
CA GLN A 33 -3.64 -12.74 -12.85
C GLN A 33 -3.81 -12.51 -14.36
N LYS A 34 -4.15 -11.28 -14.76
CA LYS A 34 -4.26 -10.88 -16.17
C LYS A 34 -2.91 -10.46 -16.79
N GLY A 35 -1.80 -10.60 -16.08
CA GLY A 35 -0.46 -10.20 -16.55
C GLY A 35 -0.30 -8.69 -16.72
N THR A 36 -1.13 -7.89 -16.07
CA THR A 36 -1.02 -6.42 -16.06
C THR A 36 -0.02 -6.00 -14.97
N GLU A 37 0.91 -5.13 -15.33
CA GLU A 37 1.85 -4.54 -14.36
C GLU A 37 1.06 -3.75 -13.31
N VAL A 38 1.24 -4.13 -12.04
CA VAL A 38 0.54 -3.53 -10.92
C VAL A 38 1.49 -3.31 -9.75
N GLY A 39 1.41 -2.13 -9.14
CA GLY A 39 2.13 -1.76 -7.93
C GLY A 39 1.15 -1.40 -6.81
N ILE A 40 1.41 -1.87 -5.59
CA ILE A 40 0.64 -1.55 -4.39
C ILE A 40 1.46 -0.57 -3.54
N TYR A 41 0.83 0.53 -3.14
CA TYR A 41 1.39 1.58 -2.32
C TYR A 41 0.55 1.75 -1.07
N PHE A 42 1.20 1.72 0.09
CA PHE A 42 0.55 2.03 1.37
C PHE A 42 0.81 3.48 1.74
N GLU A 43 -0.26 4.26 1.85
CA GLU A 43 -0.21 5.68 2.17
C GLU A 43 -1.18 6.01 3.31
N GLY A 44 -1.10 7.22 3.86
CA GLY A 44 -1.95 7.63 4.98
C GLY A 44 -1.86 6.67 6.16
N THR A 45 -3.01 6.40 6.79
CA THR A 45 -3.14 5.37 7.83
C THR A 45 -3.01 3.94 7.31
N GLY A 46 -3.10 3.74 5.99
CA GLY A 46 -2.90 2.45 5.33
C GLY A 46 -1.47 1.90 5.50
N THR A 47 -0.52 2.75 5.84
CA THR A 47 0.85 2.36 6.23
C THR A 47 0.92 1.34 7.38
N ARG A 48 -0.16 1.17 8.16
CA ARG A 48 -0.26 0.18 9.24
C ARG A 48 -0.68 -1.22 8.76
N TRP A 49 -1.24 -1.36 7.56
CA TRP A 49 -1.70 -2.65 7.04
C TRP A 49 -0.62 -3.72 6.93
N PRO A 50 0.62 -3.43 6.45
CA PRO A 50 1.67 -4.42 6.40
C PRO A 50 1.90 -5.13 7.75
N GLY A 51 1.91 -4.37 8.86
CA GLY A 51 2.03 -4.93 10.21
C GLY A 51 0.82 -5.78 10.61
N ALA A 52 -0.40 -5.32 10.32
CA ALA A 52 -1.63 -6.06 10.63
C ALA A 52 -1.76 -7.36 9.81
N LEU A 53 -1.37 -7.32 8.54
CA LEU A 53 -1.47 -8.44 7.61
C LEU A 53 -0.32 -9.44 7.75
N ALA A 54 0.73 -9.13 8.52
CA ALA A 54 1.75 -10.09 8.88
C ALA A 54 1.20 -11.21 9.79
N ASP A 55 0.09 -10.96 10.50
CA ASP A 55 -0.60 -11.99 11.27
C ASP A 55 -1.27 -13.03 10.36
N LYS A 56 -0.85 -14.29 10.50
CA LYS A 56 -1.37 -15.44 9.74
C LYS A 56 -2.84 -15.73 10.05
N ALA A 57 -3.35 -15.29 11.20
CA ALA A 57 -4.75 -15.42 11.57
C ALA A 57 -5.63 -14.32 10.95
N HIS A 58 -5.04 -13.29 10.33
CA HIS A 58 -5.82 -12.21 9.72
C HIS A 58 -6.69 -12.75 8.57
N PRO A 59 -7.99 -12.41 8.49
CA PRO A 59 -8.92 -13.01 7.52
C PRO A 59 -8.49 -12.92 6.05
N ILE A 60 -7.75 -11.85 5.70
CA ILE A 60 -7.26 -11.61 4.33
C ILE A 60 -5.74 -11.83 4.17
N HIS A 61 -5.08 -12.49 5.13
CA HIS A 61 -3.64 -12.79 5.08
C HIS A 61 -3.26 -13.55 3.79
N ALA A 62 -4.04 -14.57 3.41
CA ALA A 62 -3.77 -15.36 2.22
C ALA A 62 -3.80 -14.52 0.93
N LEU A 63 -4.76 -13.59 0.82
CA LEU A 63 -4.85 -12.67 -0.31
C LEU A 63 -3.65 -11.71 -0.33
N TYR A 64 -3.27 -11.17 0.83
CA TYR A 64 -2.09 -10.33 0.96
C TYR A 64 -0.83 -11.04 0.49
N LYS A 65 -0.55 -12.27 0.96
CA LYS A 65 0.60 -13.06 0.51
C LYS A 65 0.58 -13.35 -0.99
N ALA A 66 -0.60 -13.46 -1.60
CA ALA A 66 -0.74 -13.70 -3.04
C ALA A 66 -0.35 -12.50 -3.91
N VAL A 67 -0.29 -11.29 -3.34
CA VAL A 67 0.07 -10.04 -4.06
C VAL A 67 1.19 -9.25 -3.40
N GLU A 68 1.81 -9.78 -2.34
CA GLU A 68 2.88 -9.11 -1.59
C GLU A 68 4.08 -8.78 -2.49
N ASP A 69 4.36 -9.61 -3.50
CA ASP A 69 5.38 -9.36 -4.54
C ASP A 69 5.08 -8.16 -5.45
N LYS A 70 3.89 -7.56 -5.31
CA LYS A 70 3.47 -6.34 -6.01
C LYS A 70 3.49 -5.11 -5.10
N VAL A 71 3.83 -5.25 -3.83
CA VAL A 71 4.04 -4.10 -2.95
C VAL A 71 5.30 -3.37 -3.39
N VAL A 72 5.13 -2.13 -3.84
CA VAL A 72 6.24 -1.26 -4.23
C VAL A 72 6.86 -0.63 -3.00
N GLY A 73 6.03 -0.29 -2.01
CA GLY A 73 6.51 0.21 -0.73
C GLY A 73 5.47 1.00 0.05
N VAL A 74 5.96 1.65 1.09
CA VAL A 74 5.16 2.38 2.07
C VAL A 74 5.63 3.83 2.09
N SER A 75 4.70 4.77 2.14
CA SER A 75 5.02 6.19 2.26
C SER A 75 5.80 6.50 3.55
N CYS A 76 7.03 7.02 3.42
CA CYS A 76 7.89 7.31 4.58
C CYS A 76 7.26 8.35 5.51
N GLY A 77 6.81 9.47 4.95
CA GLY A 77 6.18 10.54 5.71
C GLY A 77 4.89 10.09 6.39
N CYS A 78 4.08 9.26 5.72
CA CYS A 78 2.88 8.70 6.35
C CYS A 78 3.24 7.70 7.45
N ALA A 79 4.23 6.84 7.25
CA ALA A 79 4.66 5.88 8.27
C ALA A 79 5.18 6.59 9.53
N ASP A 80 5.90 7.70 9.37
CA ASP A 80 6.35 8.53 10.49
C ASP A 80 5.18 9.22 11.19
N VAL A 81 4.27 9.87 10.45
CA VAL A 81 3.11 10.60 11.01
C VAL A 81 2.11 9.68 11.71
N PHE A 82 1.88 8.50 11.15
CA PHE A 82 0.88 7.56 11.65
C PHE A 82 1.46 6.43 12.52
N GLY A 83 2.77 6.47 12.83
CA GLY A 83 3.42 5.55 13.76
C GLY A 83 3.42 4.11 13.27
N ALA A 84 3.81 3.89 12.02
CA ALA A 84 3.94 2.57 11.41
C ALA A 84 5.37 2.23 10.97
N ARG A 85 6.32 3.18 11.10
CA ARG A 85 7.68 3.05 10.58
C ARG A 85 8.38 1.77 11.06
N GLU A 86 8.36 1.52 12.36
CA GLU A 86 9.08 0.39 12.96
C GLU A 86 8.54 -0.96 12.43
N GLU A 87 7.21 -1.09 12.31
CA GLU A 87 6.59 -2.29 11.78
C GLU A 87 6.89 -2.49 10.29
N VAL A 88 6.92 -1.41 9.51
CA VAL A 88 7.25 -1.43 8.08
C VAL A 88 8.69 -1.88 7.86
N GLU A 89 9.64 -1.33 8.61
CA GLU A 89 11.06 -1.72 8.55
C GLU A 89 11.27 -3.17 9.00
N LYS A 90 10.60 -3.61 10.08
CA LYS A 90 10.63 -5.02 10.53
C LYS A 90 10.05 -5.99 9.50
N ALA A 91 9.06 -5.55 8.74
CA ALA A 91 8.46 -6.34 7.66
C ALA A 91 9.30 -6.33 6.38
N GLY A 92 10.37 -5.53 6.32
CA GLY A 92 11.30 -5.47 5.18
C GLY A 92 10.76 -4.70 3.98
N PHE A 93 9.79 -3.81 4.17
CA PHE A 93 9.26 -2.97 3.08
C PHE A 93 10.08 -1.71 2.90
N ASP A 94 10.18 -1.28 1.63
CA ASP A 94 10.81 -0.01 1.29
C ASP A 94 9.96 1.17 1.76
N LEU A 95 10.64 2.17 2.34
CA LEU A 95 10.06 3.47 2.67
C LEU A 95 10.32 4.44 1.52
N ILE A 96 9.25 4.83 0.83
CA ILE A 96 9.30 5.63 -0.39
C ILE A 96 9.32 7.13 -0.04
N THR A 97 10.22 7.87 -0.69
CA THR A 97 10.50 9.30 -0.42
C THR A 97 10.50 10.19 -1.68
N ASP A 98 10.02 9.68 -2.81
CA ASP A 98 10.14 10.27 -4.15
C ASP A 98 9.55 11.70 -4.30
N ASN A 99 8.63 12.08 -3.41
CA ASN A 99 8.02 13.40 -3.37
C ASN A 99 8.30 14.07 -2.01
N SER A 100 9.21 15.06 -2.01
CA SER A 100 9.56 15.85 -0.83
C SER A 100 8.47 16.86 -0.46
N VAL A 101 7.43 16.39 0.23
CA VAL A 101 6.36 17.25 0.77
C VAL A 101 6.89 18.07 1.95
N PRO A 102 6.61 19.39 2.03
CA PRO A 102 7.10 20.22 3.13
C PRO A 102 6.73 19.68 4.51
N GLY A 103 7.74 19.55 5.38
CA GLY A 103 7.55 19.09 6.76
C GLY A 103 7.40 17.58 6.93
N THR A 104 7.66 16.77 5.90
CA THR A 104 7.64 15.30 5.98
C THR A 104 8.98 14.69 5.55
N SER A 105 9.16 13.40 5.80
CA SER A 105 10.31 12.62 5.32
C SER A 105 10.19 12.16 3.86
N GLY A 106 9.14 12.59 3.14
CA GLY A 106 8.88 12.24 1.75
C GLY A 106 7.75 11.22 1.57
N LEU A 107 7.03 11.31 0.46
CA LEU A 107 5.89 10.46 0.09
C LEU A 107 6.12 9.84 -1.31
N PRO A 108 5.33 8.84 -1.74
CA PRO A 108 5.29 8.42 -3.13
C PRO A 108 4.89 9.59 -4.05
N SER A 109 5.55 9.69 -5.20
CA SER A 109 5.20 10.70 -6.20
C SER A 109 4.09 10.18 -7.11
N ILE A 110 2.84 10.60 -6.85
CA ILE A 110 1.71 10.28 -7.73
C ILE A 110 1.94 10.82 -9.15
N ALA A 111 2.59 11.98 -9.28
CA ALA A 111 2.94 12.54 -10.58
C ALA A 111 3.91 11.63 -11.36
N GLN A 112 4.92 11.06 -10.69
CA GLN A 112 5.86 10.13 -11.30
C GLN A 112 5.16 8.82 -11.69
N ILE A 113 4.34 8.27 -10.79
CA ILE A 113 3.54 7.05 -11.05
C ILE A 113 2.70 7.23 -12.34
N VAL A 114 2.00 8.36 -12.46
CA VAL A 114 1.20 8.67 -13.66
C VAL A 114 2.10 8.86 -14.90
N ALA A 115 3.23 9.56 -14.77
CA ALA A 115 4.18 9.76 -15.86
C ALA A 115 4.76 8.43 -16.39
N ASP A 116 4.91 7.43 -15.51
CA ASP A 116 5.36 6.08 -15.85
C ASP A 116 4.27 5.21 -16.49
N GLY A 117 3.09 5.79 -16.75
CA GLY A 117 1.99 5.16 -17.48
C GLY A 117 1.03 4.37 -16.60
N TYR A 118 1.08 4.56 -15.28
CA TYR A 118 0.15 3.93 -14.35
C TYR A 118 -1.17 4.69 -14.26
N THR A 119 -2.28 3.95 -14.32
CA THR A 119 -3.58 4.42 -13.85
C THR A 119 -3.66 4.21 -12.35
N VAL A 120 -4.01 5.27 -11.61
CA VAL A 120 -4.09 5.25 -10.15
C VAL A 120 -5.51 4.89 -9.70
N PHE A 121 -5.60 3.89 -8.83
CA PHE A 121 -6.82 3.45 -8.16
C PHE A 121 -6.61 3.61 -6.66
N ASN A 122 -7.50 4.36 -5.99
CA ASN A 122 -7.46 4.50 -4.54
C ASN A 122 -8.55 3.66 -3.87
N PHE A 123 -8.20 3.10 -2.72
CA PHE A 123 -9.09 2.32 -1.87
C PHE A 123 -9.00 2.82 -0.44
#